data_AF-A0A8T7AYA2-F1
#
_entry.id   AF-A0A8T7AYA2-F1
#
_cell.length_a   1.000
_cell.length_b   1.000
_cell.length_c   1.000
_cell.angle_alpha   90.00
_cell.angle_beta   90.00
_cell.angle_gamma   90.00
#
_symmetry.space_group_name_H-M   'P 1'
#
loop_
_entity.id
_entity.type
_entity.pdbx_description
1 polymer ?
#
loop_
_entity_poly.entity_id
_entity_poly.type
_entity_poly.pdbx_seq_one_letter_code
_entity_poly.pdbx_strand_id
1 'polypeptide(L)'
;MDLGKPESKPLFLTGPSPAVRCFGLVLLSIVLMVFDYRAGHLDTVRNALSLALHPLRVAVDLPFTVTDWAGESLSERRRLLAENDRLREQHLETQARLQRFDALQRENERLRELMDSSTQVSDRVLVSEIMSVDLAPRRHRIVINKGTAHGAYQGQPLLDADGVVGQVTHTNPISSEAMLISDASHAVPVEVNRNGLRTIAVGTGDHGKLNLPFLPNNADIEPGDLLITSGLGGSFPAGYPVAVVTNIDRDPGNPFATVEARPAAALNRNRQVMLVWSSAASAVQVGATDNDEEPEAQP
;
A
#
# COMPACT_ATOMS: atom_id res chain seq x y z
N MET A 1 56.84 -59.31 -139.18
CA MET A 1 57.98 -58.62 -138.54
C MET A 1 57.56 -57.17 -138.41
N ASP A 2 57.66 -56.63 -137.20
CA ASP A 2 57.20 -55.31 -136.72
C ASP A 2 55.70 -55.02 -136.77
N LEU A 3 54.98 -55.07 -135.64
CA LEU A 3 54.89 -54.09 -134.54
C LEU A 3 54.34 -52.72 -134.98
N GLY A 4 53.11 -52.43 -134.55
CA GLY A 4 52.52 -51.09 -134.63
C GLY A 4 51.04 -51.08 -134.24
N LYS A 5 50.77 -50.98 -132.93
CA LYS A 5 49.42 -50.83 -132.34
C LYS A 5 48.59 -49.70 -132.96
N PRO A 6 47.25 -49.82 -133.00
CA PRO A 6 46.34 -48.71 -133.20
C PRO A 6 46.06 -48.01 -131.86
N GLU A 7 46.22 -46.68 -131.77
CA GLU A 7 45.65 -45.90 -130.68
C GLU A 7 44.55 -44.98 -131.21
N SER A 8 43.31 -45.35 -130.94
CA SER A 8 42.17 -44.43 -130.87
C SER A 8 42.00 -43.99 -129.41
N LYS A 9 42.16 -42.69 -129.13
CA LYS A 9 41.75 -42.05 -127.87
C LYS A 9 40.65 -41.02 -128.17
N PRO A 10 39.39 -41.27 -127.75
CA PRO A 10 38.40 -40.21 -127.54
C PRO A 10 38.69 -39.51 -126.19
N LEU A 11 38.56 -38.18 -126.11
CA LEU A 11 37.32 -37.47 -125.72
C LEU A 11 36.73 -37.99 -124.40
N PHE A 12 37.01 -37.24 -123.32
CA PHE A 12 36.13 -36.79 -122.22
C PHE A 12 36.91 -36.75 -120.89
N LEU A 13 37.17 -35.52 -120.42
CA LEU A 13 37.71 -35.23 -119.10
C LEU A 13 36.69 -35.63 -118.02
N THR A 14 37.02 -36.66 -117.24
CA THR A 14 36.25 -37.08 -116.08
C THR A 14 36.57 -36.14 -114.90
N GLY A 15 35.59 -35.34 -114.47
CA GLY A 15 35.67 -34.62 -113.19
C GLY A 15 35.75 -35.58 -112.00
N PRO A 16 36.24 -35.13 -110.83
CA PRO A 16 36.47 -36.00 -109.68
C PRO A 16 35.18 -36.68 -109.19
N SER A 17 35.32 -37.91 -108.72
CA SER A 17 34.24 -38.82 -108.32
C SER A 17 33.33 -38.25 -107.21
N PRO A 18 32.05 -38.64 -107.14
CA PRO A 18 31.13 -38.17 -106.10
C PRO A 18 31.62 -38.46 -104.67
N ALA A 19 32.43 -39.52 -104.49
CA ALA A 19 33.09 -39.82 -103.23
C ALA A 19 34.05 -38.72 -102.77
N VAL A 20 34.80 -38.09 -103.69
CA VAL A 20 35.71 -36.98 -103.38
C VAL A 20 34.94 -35.72 -102.99
N ARG A 21 33.75 -35.51 -103.56
CA ARG A 21 32.86 -34.39 -103.16
C ARG A 21 32.31 -34.60 -101.75
N CYS A 22 31.86 -35.82 -101.42
CA CYS A 22 31.42 -36.14 -100.06
C CYS A 22 32.56 -35.99 -99.05
N PHE A 23 33.77 -36.48 -99.38
CA PHE A 23 34.92 -36.35 -98.51
C PHE A 23 35.33 -34.88 -98.32
N GLY A 24 35.28 -34.08 -99.39
CA GLY A 24 35.49 -32.64 -99.33
C GLY A 24 34.46 -31.90 -98.48
N LEU A 25 33.18 -32.28 -98.56
CA LEU A 25 32.10 -31.72 -97.72
C LEU A 25 32.24 -32.12 -96.25
N VAL A 26 32.63 -33.35 -95.96
CA VAL A 26 32.90 -33.81 -94.58
C VAL A 26 34.10 -33.07 -94.01
N LEU A 27 35.17 -32.91 -94.79
CA LEU A 27 36.35 -32.16 -94.36
C LEU A 27 36.02 -30.67 -94.17
N LEU A 28 35.22 -30.07 -95.06
CA LEU A 28 34.72 -28.70 -94.92
C LEU A 28 33.84 -28.54 -93.67
N SER A 29 32.99 -29.52 -93.37
CA SER A 29 32.15 -29.52 -92.16
C SER A 29 32.99 -29.63 -90.89
N ILE A 30 34.05 -30.43 -90.89
CA ILE A 30 34.98 -30.54 -89.76
C ILE A 30 35.76 -29.23 -89.60
N VAL A 31 36.21 -28.62 -90.69
CA VAL A 31 36.89 -27.32 -90.66
C VAL A 31 35.95 -26.22 -90.13
N LEU A 32 34.69 -26.18 -90.60
CA LEU A 32 33.68 -25.24 -90.10
C LEU A 32 33.38 -25.46 -88.62
N MET A 33 33.27 -26.71 -88.16
CA MET A 33 33.03 -27.05 -86.76
C MET A 33 34.22 -26.66 -85.87
N VAL A 34 35.46 -26.87 -86.33
CA VAL A 34 36.66 -26.44 -85.61
C VAL A 34 36.80 -24.92 -85.62
N PHE A 35 36.38 -24.25 -86.70
CA PHE A 35 36.35 -22.79 -86.79
C PHE A 35 35.29 -22.20 -85.85
N ASP A 36 34.10 -22.79 -85.78
CA ASP A 36 33.03 -22.42 -84.84
C ASP A 36 33.47 -22.62 -83.38
N TYR A 37 34.18 -23.73 -83.10
CA TYR A 37 34.77 -24.02 -81.78
C TYR A 37 35.88 -23.04 -81.39
N ARG A 38 36.66 -22.52 -82.35
CA ARG A 38 37.71 -21.51 -82.08
C ARG A 38 37.23 -20.07 -82.09
N ALA A 39 36.12 -19.76 -82.77
CA ALA A 39 35.70 -18.39 -83.06
C ALA A 39 34.61 -17.84 -82.12
N GLY A 40 33.95 -18.65 -81.28
CA GLY A 40 33.12 -18.15 -80.16
C GLY A 40 31.97 -17.19 -80.53
N HIS A 41 31.57 -17.11 -81.80
CA HIS A 41 30.61 -16.11 -82.28
C HIS A 41 29.14 -16.43 -81.97
N LEU A 42 28.83 -17.67 -81.56
CA LEU A 42 27.49 -18.04 -81.07
C LEU A 42 27.16 -17.39 -79.72
N ASP A 43 28.16 -17.09 -78.88
CA ASP A 43 27.95 -16.41 -77.61
C ASP A 43 27.61 -14.93 -77.80
N THR A 44 28.09 -14.29 -78.87
CA THR A 44 27.76 -12.88 -79.16
C THR A 44 26.31 -12.71 -79.62
N VAL A 45 25.80 -13.61 -80.47
CA VAL A 45 24.39 -13.57 -80.91
C VAL A 45 23.45 -13.94 -79.78
N ARG A 46 23.83 -14.92 -78.96
CA ARG A 46 23.07 -15.33 -77.77
C ARG A 46 23.04 -14.21 -76.71
N ASN A 47 24.14 -13.48 -76.52
CA ASN A 47 24.22 -12.34 -75.61
C ASN A 47 23.47 -11.10 -76.13
N ALA A 48 23.43 -10.87 -77.45
CA ALA A 48 22.63 -9.79 -78.03
C ALA A 48 21.11 -10.07 -77.89
N LEU A 49 20.70 -11.32 -78.11
CA LEU A 49 19.31 -11.74 -77.99
C LEU A 49 18.84 -11.77 -76.52
N SER A 50 19.70 -12.15 -75.58
CA SER A 50 19.39 -12.11 -74.15
C SER A 50 19.30 -10.69 -73.58
N LEU A 51 20.12 -9.75 -74.08
CA LEU A 51 20.01 -8.32 -73.71
C LEU A 51 18.71 -7.68 -74.23
N ALA A 52 18.28 -8.03 -75.45
CA ALA A 52 17.07 -7.48 -76.04
C ALA A 52 15.78 -7.99 -75.38
N LEU A 53 15.79 -9.21 -74.84
CA LEU A 53 14.63 -9.83 -74.17
C LEU A 53 14.50 -9.47 -72.68
N HIS A 54 15.55 -8.94 -72.06
CA HIS A 54 15.58 -8.59 -70.64
C HIS A 54 14.53 -7.53 -70.21
N PRO A 55 14.30 -6.41 -70.94
CA PRO A 55 13.33 -5.40 -70.52
C PRO A 55 11.87 -5.85 -70.62
N LEU A 56 11.57 -6.82 -71.49
CA LEU A 56 10.20 -7.31 -71.68
C LEU A 56 9.73 -8.18 -70.50
N ARG A 57 10.64 -8.87 -69.79
CA ARG A 57 10.31 -9.61 -68.56
C ARG A 57 9.99 -8.69 -67.39
N VAL A 58 10.79 -7.63 -67.20
CA VAL A 58 10.61 -6.67 -66.09
C VAL A 58 9.30 -5.89 -66.24
N ALA A 59 8.88 -5.60 -67.46
CA ALA A 59 7.63 -4.89 -67.74
C ALA A 59 6.35 -5.67 -67.40
N VAL A 60 6.40 -7.01 -67.44
CA VAL A 60 5.23 -7.88 -67.19
C VAL A 60 4.99 -8.08 -65.68
N ASP A 61 6.03 -8.05 -64.86
CA ASP A 61 5.93 -8.27 -63.40
C ASP A 61 5.76 -6.96 -62.57
N LEU A 62 5.91 -5.80 -63.22
CA LEU A 62 5.83 -4.47 -62.61
C LEU A 62 4.46 -4.10 -62.00
N PRO A 63 3.29 -4.40 -62.59
CA PRO A 63 2.02 -3.96 -62.03
C PRO A 63 1.61 -4.75 -60.78
N PHE A 64 2.07 -5.99 -60.60
CA PHE A 64 1.68 -6.83 -59.46
C PHE A 64 2.48 -6.53 -58.17
N THR A 65 3.71 -6.01 -58.27
CA THR A 65 4.55 -5.70 -57.11
C THR A 65 4.27 -4.34 -56.47
N VAL A 66 3.72 -3.39 -57.22
CA VAL A 66 3.46 -2.01 -56.74
C VAL A 66 2.10 -1.91 -56.01
N THR A 67 1.10 -2.70 -56.41
CA THR A 67 -0.21 -2.72 -55.74
C THR A 67 -0.18 -3.42 -54.38
N ASP A 68 0.55 -4.53 -54.26
CA ASP A 68 0.66 -5.27 -52.99
C ASP A 68 1.53 -4.51 -51.97
N TRP A 69 2.62 -3.87 -52.41
CA TRP A 69 3.49 -3.05 -51.54
C TRP A 69 2.78 -1.79 -50.98
N ALA A 70 1.94 -1.15 -51.80
CA ALA A 70 1.16 0.02 -51.35
C ALA A 70 0.06 -0.35 -50.35
N GLY A 71 -0.58 -1.52 -50.53
CA GLY A 71 -1.60 -2.04 -49.62
C GLY A 71 -1.02 -2.49 -48.26
N GLU A 72 0.10 -3.21 -48.28
CA GLU A 72 0.79 -3.69 -47.08
C GLU A 72 1.32 -2.52 -46.24
N SER A 73 2.01 -1.53 -46.84
CA SER A 73 2.57 -0.39 -46.09
C SER A 73 1.51 0.48 -45.39
N LEU A 74 0.36 0.70 -46.03
CA LEU A 74 -0.75 1.47 -45.44
C LEU A 74 -1.50 0.70 -44.35
N SER A 75 -1.52 -0.63 -44.41
CA SER A 75 -2.13 -1.48 -43.38
C SER A 75 -1.21 -1.63 -42.17
N GLU A 76 0.10 -1.80 -42.38
CA GLU A 76 1.11 -1.82 -41.32
C GLU A 76 1.17 -0.50 -40.55
N ARG A 77 1.16 0.64 -41.24
CA ARG A 77 1.16 1.95 -40.57
C ARG A 77 -0.08 2.17 -39.71
N ARG A 78 -1.27 1.75 -40.18
CA ARG A 78 -2.51 1.81 -39.40
C ARG A 78 -2.47 0.88 -38.19
N ARG A 79 -1.92 -0.33 -38.36
CA ARG A 79 -1.72 -1.29 -37.27
C ARG A 79 -0.75 -0.77 -36.22
N LEU A 80 0.35 -0.16 -36.63
CA LEU A 80 1.34 0.44 -35.72
C LEU A 80 0.77 1.63 -34.94
N LEU A 81 -0.05 2.49 -35.57
CA LEU A 81 -0.72 3.59 -34.88
C LEU A 81 -1.74 3.07 -33.86
N ALA A 82 -2.58 2.11 -34.26
CA ALA A 82 -3.54 1.48 -33.34
C ALA A 82 -2.84 0.78 -32.17
N GLU A 83 -1.72 0.11 -32.41
CA GLU A 83 -0.93 -0.51 -31.34
C GLU A 83 -0.27 0.53 -30.44
N ASN A 84 0.20 1.65 -30.99
CA ASN A 84 0.78 2.74 -30.19
C ASN A 84 -0.27 3.39 -29.28
N ASP A 85 -1.48 3.63 -29.79
CA ASP A 85 -2.58 4.17 -29.01
C ASP A 85 -3.02 3.19 -27.92
N ARG A 86 -3.12 1.89 -28.24
CA ARG A 86 -3.40 0.83 -27.26
C ARG A 86 -2.33 0.74 -26.17
N LEU A 87 -1.05 0.80 -26.55
CA LEU A 87 0.06 0.78 -25.59
C LEU A 87 0.04 2.03 -24.70
N ARG A 88 -0.31 3.20 -25.25
CA ARG A 88 -0.47 4.44 -24.48
C ARG A 88 -1.61 4.34 -23.48
N GLU A 89 -2.76 3.80 -23.89
CA GLU A 89 -3.89 3.56 -22.98
C GLU A 89 -3.50 2.60 -21.84
N GLN A 90 -2.85 1.48 -22.16
CA GLN A 90 -2.35 0.54 -21.16
C GLN A 90 -1.33 1.17 -20.22
N HIS A 91 -0.46 2.03 -20.74
CA HIS A 91 0.52 2.76 -19.94
C HIS A 91 -0.16 3.72 -18.97
N LEU A 92 -1.15 4.50 -19.44
CA LEU A 92 -1.92 5.42 -18.59
C LEU A 92 -2.72 4.67 -17.52
N GLU A 93 -3.34 3.55 -17.88
CA GLU A 93 -4.07 2.70 -16.93
C GLU A 93 -3.13 2.14 -15.85
N THR A 94 -1.96 1.65 -16.26
CA THR A 94 -0.95 1.11 -15.34
C THR A 94 -0.43 2.21 -14.42
N GLN A 95 -0.17 3.41 -14.93
CA GLN A 95 0.24 4.56 -14.10
C GLN A 95 -0.84 4.93 -13.08
N ALA A 96 -2.12 4.96 -13.48
CA ALA A 96 -3.22 5.24 -12.55
C ALA A 96 -3.33 4.18 -11.45
N ARG A 97 -3.15 2.90 -11.79
CA ARG A 97 -3.11 1.80 -10.80
C ARG A 97 -1.94 1.95 -9.83
N LEU A 98 -0.76 2.34 -10.32
CA LEU A 98 0.43 2.54 -9.49
C LEU A 98 0.26 3.71 -8.52
N GLN A 99 -0.26 4.85 -8.98
CA GLN A 99 -0.59 5.99 -8.12
C GLN A 99 -1.60 5.62 -7.03
N ARG A 100 -2.60 4.79 -7.36
CA ARG A 100 -3.58 4.31 -6.38
C ARG A 100 -2.94 3.38 -5.36
N PHE A 101 -2.05 2.49 -5.79
CA PHE A 101 -1.30 1.62 -4.90
C PHE A 101 -0.43 2.42 -3.93
N ASP A 102 0.31 3.41 -4.42
CA ASP A 102 1.14 4.30 -3.58
C ASP A 102 0.31 5.10 -2.58
N ALA A 103 -0.91 5.53 -2.96
CA ALA A 103 -1.83 6.19 -2.04
C ALA A 103 -2.33 5.23 -0.95
N LEU A 104 -2.68 4.00 -1.31
CA LEU A 104 -3.11 2.97 -0.36
C LEU A 104 -1.98 2.55 0.58
N GLN A 105 -0.75 2.46 0.09
CA GLN A 105 0.40 2.12 0.92
C GLN A 105 0.67 3.22 1.96
N ARG A 106 0.66 4.50 1.55
CA ARG A 106 0.79 5.63 2.48
C ARG A 106 -0.31 5.69 3.53
N GLU A 107 -1.55 5.36 3.15
CA GLU A 107 -2.64 5.26 4.11
C GLU A 107 -2.41 4.10 5.09
N ASN A 108 -1.95 2.94 4.61
CA ASN A 108 -1.65 1.80 5.48
C ASN A 108 -0.51 2.12 6.46
N GLU A 109 0.55 2.76 5.99
CA GLU A 109 1.66 3.23 6.82
C GLU A 109 1.18 4.24 7.86
N ARG A 110 0.38 5.25 7.46
CA ARG A 110 -0.22 6.21 8.40
C ARG A 110 -1.12 5.55 9.43
N LEU A 111 -1.95 4.59 9.03
CA LEU A 111 -2.80 3.83 9.96
C LEU A 111 -1.96 3.01 10.94
N ARG A 112 -0.86 2.41 10.48
CA ARG A 112 0.10 1.71 11.36
C ARG A 112 0.80 2.65 12.32
N GLU A 113 1.24 3.82 11.87
CA GLU A 113 1.81 4.85 12.75
C GLU A 113 0.81 5.31 13.80
N LEU A 114 -0.45 5.53 13.41
CA LEU A 114 -1.52 5.89 14.34
C LEU A 114 -1.78 4.76 15.36
N MET A 115 -1.82 3.50 14.92
CA MET A 115 -1.95 2.35 15.81
C MET A 115 -0.73 2.21 16.73
N ASP A 116 0.50 2.30 16.23
CA ASP A 116 1.72 2.22 17.04
C ASP A 116 1.80 3.37 18.05
N SER A 117 1.41 4.59 17.67
CA SER A 117 1.30 5.73 18.60
C SER A 117 0.23 5.52 19.67
N SER A 118 -0.88 4.85 19.34
CA SER A 118 -1.92 4.47 20.30
C SER A 118 -1.48 3.30 21.20
N THR A 119 -0.58 2.43 20.72
CA THR A 119 -0.07 1.25 21.45
C THR A 119 1.12 1.60 22.35
N GLN A 120 1.80 2.73 22.09
CA GLN A 120 2.85 3.28 22.94
C GLN A 120 2.32 3.95 24.21
N VAL A 121 0.99 3.98 24.40
CA VAL A 121 0.34 4.12 25.72
C VAL A 121 0.33 2.74 26.40
N SER A 122 1.48 2.08 26.44
CA SER A 122 1.72 1.04 27.44
C SER A 122 1.91 1.80 28.74
N ASP A 123 0.79 2.24 29.34
CA ASP A 123 0.82 2.92 30.61
C ASP A 123 1.68 2.06 31.53
N ARG A 124 2.79 2.63 32.01
CA ARG A 124 3.55 1.96 33.06
C ARG A 124 2.53 1.63 34.15
N VAL A 125 2.50 0.39 34.62
CA VAL A 125 1.60 -0.04 35.68
C VAL A 125 2.43 -0.51 36.87
N LEU A 126 2.04 -0.09 38.06
CA LEU A 126 2.64 -0.55 39.31
C LEU A 126 1.54 -1.12 40.18
N VAL A 127 1.67 -2.41 40.46
CA VAL A 127 0.78 -3.11 41.38
C VAL A 127 1.11 -2.69 42.81
N SER A 128 0.07 -2.41 43.57
CA SER A 128 0.11 -1.93 44.94
C SER A 128 -0.92 -2.67 45.78
N GLU A 129 -0.63 -2.86 47.06
CA GLU A 129 -1.55 -3.50 48.00
C GLU A 129 -2.23 -2.45 48.88
N ILE A 130 -3.50 -2.68 49.18
CA ILE A 130 -4.27 -1.83 50.09
C ILE A 130 -3.94 -2.23 51.53
N MET A 131 -3.38 -1.29 52.28
CA MET A 131 -3.00 -1.46 53.68
C MET A 131 -4.16 -1.16 54.63
N SER A 132 -4.98 -0.15 54.32
CA SER A 132 -6.14 0.22 55.13
C SER A 132 -7.23 0.85 54.28
N VAL A 133 -8.45 0.81 54.80
CA VAL A 133 -9.66 1.33 54.17
C VAL A 133 -10.42 2.16 55.21
N ASP A 134 -10.72 3.43 54.91
CA ASP A 134 -11.60 4.32 55.68
C ASP A 134 -12.90 4.53 54.90
N LEU A 135 -14.01 4.01 55.42
CA LEU A 135 -15.35 4.05 54.81
C LEU A 135 -16.33 4.85 55.68
N ALA A 136 -15.89 6.02 56.14
CA ALA A 136 -16.75 6.93 56.88
C ALA A 136 -17.89 7.45 55.98
N PRO A 137 -19.05 7.85 56.55
CA PRO A 137 -20.15 8.40 55.77
C PRO A 137 -19.68 9.56 54.88
N ARG A 138 -19.86 9.40 53.57
CA ARG A 138 -19.40 10.31 52.50
C ARG A 138 -17.89 10.42 52.28
N ARG A 139 -17.04 9.78 53.08
CA ARG A 139 -15.57 9.81 52.95
C ARG A 139 -15.02 8.40 52.78
N HIS A 140 -14.59 8.08 51.57
CA HIS A 140 -14.14 6.74 51.17
C HIS A 140 -12.69 6.83 50.67
N ARG A 141 -11.76 6.40 51.52
CA ARG A 141 -10.32 6.50 51.26
C ARG A 141 -9.61 5.20 51.54
N ILE A 142 -8.47 5.01 50.88
CA ILE A 142 -7.61 3.84 51.06
C ILE A 142 -6.16 4.29 51.22
N VAL A 143 -5.39 3.51 51.97
CA VAL A 143 -3.94 3.67 52.04
C VAL A 143 -3.29 2.52 51.31
N ILE A 144 -2.31 2.81 50.46
CA ILE A 144 -1.61 1.83 49.63
C ILE A 144 -0.12 1.76 49.99
N ASN A 145 0.50 0.59 49.78
CA ASN A 145 1.91 0.32 50.13
C ASN A 145 2.94 0.83 49.12
N LYS A 146 2.58 1.83 48.31
CA LYS A 146 3.46 2.51 47.35
C LYS A 146 3.40 4.01 47.58
N GLY A 147 4.56 4.64 47.51
CA GLY A 147 4.79 6.04 47.81
C GLY A 147 5.73 6.71 46.80
N THR A 148 6.23 7.89 47.11
CA THR A 148 7.15 8.62 46.22
C THR A 148 8.44 7.88 45.94
N ALA A 149 8.94 7.07 46.89
CA ALA A 149 10.11 6.21 46.68
C ALA A 149 9.88 5.13 45.60
N HIS A 150 8.63 4.84 45.28
CA HIS A 150 8.22 3.89 44.24
C HIS A 150 7.76 4.60 42.95
N GLY A 151 7.84 5.93 42.89
CA GLY A 151 7.39 6.75 41.76
C GLY A 151 5.89 7.08 41.75
N ALA A 152 5.17 6.87 42.86
CA ALA A 152 3.80 7.34 42.99
C ALA A 152 3.74 8.87 43.13
N TYR A 153 2.72 9.50 42.55
CA TYR A 153 2.54 10.96 42.57
C TYR A 153 1.10 11.36 42.88
N GLN A 154 0.90 12.59 43.35
CA GLN A 154 -0.43 13.13 43.64
C GLN A 154 -1.23 13.30 42.35
N GLY A 155 -2.51 12.91 42.38
CA GLY A 155 -3.39 12.92 41.21
C GLY A 155 -3.28 11.66 40.34
N GLN A 156 -2.45 10.68 40.72
CA GLN A 156 -2.29 9.45 39.95
C GLN A 156 -3.56 8.57 40.00
N PRO A 157 -4.04 8.06 38.85
CA PRO A 157 -5.14 7.10 38.80
C PRO A 157 -4.83 5.76 39.45
N LEU A 158 -5.82 5.23 40.16
CA LEU A 158 -5.85 3.85 40.64
C LEU A 158 -6.92 3.08 39.88
N LEU A 159 -6.51 1.95 39.31
CA LEU A 159 -7.36 1.02 38.57
C LEU A 159 -7.33 -0.38 39.22
N ASP A 160 -8.31 -1.19 38.85
CA ASP A 160 -8.32 -2.63 39.06
C ASP A 160 -8.72 -3.33 37.76
N ALA A 161 -8.78 -4.67 37.74
CA ALA A 161 -9.15 -5.48 36.60
C ALA A 161 -10.50 -5.07 35.97
N ASP A 162 -11.45 -4.62 36.81
CA ASP A 162 -12.81 -4.29 36.36
C ASP A 162 -13.02 -2.81 36.03
N GLY A 163 -12.10 -1.91 36.42
CA GLY A 163 -12.23 -0.48 36.14
C GLY A 163 -11.54 0.46 37.11
N VAL A 164 -11.93 1.73 37.07
CA VAL A 164 -11.38 2.80 37.90
C VAL A 164 -11.78 2.62 39.37
N VAL A 165 -10.80 2.66 40.26
CA VAL A 165 -10.99 2.56 41.71
C VAL A 165 -10.98 3.93 42.37
N GLY A 166 -10.06 4.81 41.96
CA GLY A 166 -9.87 6.09 42.62
C GLY A 166 -8.67 6.88 42.11
N GLN A 167 -8.22 7.84 42.91
CA GLN A 167 -7.10 8.73 42.60
C GLN A 167 -6.25 9.00 43.84
N VAL A 168 -4.93 9.02 43.70
CA VAL A 168 -4.00 9.39 44.78
C VAL A 168 -4.23 10.84 45.18
N THR A 169 -4.51 11.08 46.46
CA THR A 169 -4.70 12.44 47.01
C THR A 169 -3.48 12.92 47.77
N HIS A 170 -2.71 12.01 48.37
CA HIS A 170 -1.51 12.36 49.12
C HIS A 170 -0.47 11.24 49.03
N THR A 171 0.82 11.61 48.96
CA THR A 171 1.92 10.66 48.82
C THR A 171 2.93 10.86 49.94
N ASN A 172 3.26 9.77 50.65
CA ASN A 172 4.38 9.68 51.58
C ASN A 172 5.54 8.93 50.90
N PRO A 173 6.74 8.83 51.54
CA PRO A 173 7.87 8.10 50.95
C PRO A 173 7.57 6.64 50.62
N ILE A 174 6.88 5.92 51.53
CA ILE A 174 6.65 4.46 51.42
C ILE A 174 5.18 4.08 51.25
N SER A 175 4.25 5.02 51.40
CA SER A 175 2.80 4.79 51.27
C SER A 175 2.12 5.97 50.62
N SER A 176 0.88 5.79 50.16
CA SER A 176 0.06 6.89 49.63
C SER A 176 -1.37 6.72 50.07
N GLU A 177 -2.07 7.84 50.23
CA GLU A 177 -3.51 7.89 50.46
C GLU A 177 -4.22 8.18 49.13
N ALA A 178 -5.27 7.42 48.83
CA ALA A 178 -6.08 7.59 47.65
C ALA A 178 -7.57 7.71 48.03
N MET A 179 -8.28 8.53 47.26
CA MET A 179 -9.71 8.74 47.35
C MET A 179 -10.42 7.85 46.34
N LEU A 180 -11.44 7.11 46.79
CA LEU A 180 -12.22 6.22 45.94
C LEU A 180 -13.22 7.00 45.09
N ILE A 181 -13.63 6.46 43.94
CA ILE A 181 -14.69 7.07 43.10
C ILE A 181 -16.05 7.16 43.81
N SER A 182 -16.26 6.35 44.85
CA SER A 182 -17.47 6.41 45.68
C SER A 182 -17.49 7.55 46.71
N ASP A 183 -16.37 8.23 46.95
CA ASP A 183 -16.28 9.35 47.90
C ASP A 183 -17.13 10.55 47.41
N ALA A 184 -17.89 11.19 48.30
CA ALA A 184 -18.79 12.27 47.91
C ALA A 184 -18.09 13.56 47.45
N SER A 185 -16.80 13.67 47.70
CA SER A 185 -15.95 14.77 47.23
C SER A 185 -15.20 14.44 45.94
N HIS A 186 -15.34 13.22 45.41
CA HIS A 186 -14.65 12.80 44.19
C HIS A 186 -15.56 12.92 42.96
N ALA A 187 -15.01 13.50 41.90
CA ALA A 187 -15.66 13.68 40.62
C ALA A 187 -14.74 13.16 39.51
N VAL A 188 -15.26 12.24 38.69
CA VAL A 188 -14.52 11.62 37.58
C VAL A 188 -15.14 12.06 36.26
N PRO A 189 -14.37 12.68 35.35
CA PRO A 189 -14.84 13.00 34.00
C PRO A 189 -15.08 11.73 33.18
N VAL A 190 -16.33 11.46 32.83
CA VAL A 190 -16.74 10.25 32.11
C VAL A 190 -17.41 10.57 30.79
N GLU A 191 -17.44 9.58 29.90
CA GLU A 191 -18.24 9.61 28.69
C GLU A 191 -19.00 8.30 28.52
N VAL A 192 -20.16 8.37 27.88
CA VAL A 192 -20.97 7.21 27.53
C VAL A 192 -20.32 6.50 26.34
N ASN A 193 -19.97 5.23 26.51
CA ASN A 193 -19.29 4.44 25.48
C ASN A 193 -20.11 4.30 24.18
N ARG A 194 -21.44 4.32 24.28
CA ARG A 194 -22.36 4.15 23.15
C ARG A 194 -22.37 5.32 22.18
N ASN A 195 -22.38 6.56 22.68
CA ASN A 195 -22.64 7.76 21.89
C ASN A 195 -21.64 8.92 22.14
N GLY A 196 -20.67 8.73 23.03
CA GLY A 196 -19.65 9.74 23.35
C GLY A 196 -20.18 10.92 24.19
N LEU A 197 -21.37 10.82 24.78
CA LEU A 197 -21.90 11.86 25.64
C LEU A 197 -21.01 12.05 26.87
N ARG A 198 -20.44 13.25 27.04
CA ARG A 198 -19.55 13.60 28.15
C ARG A 198 -20.31 14.14 29.34
N THR A 199 -19.87 13.74 30.53
CA THR A 199 -20.45 14.15 31.81
C THR A 199 -19.46 13.91 32.95
N ILE A 200 -19.92 14.04 34.20
CA ILE A 200 -19.11 13.83 35.39
C ILE A 200 -19.85 12.85 36.29
N ALA A 201 -19.16 11.79 36.72
CA ALA A 201 -19.63 10.88 37.75
C ALA A 201 -19.13 11.36 39.11
N VAL A 202 -20.04 11.55 40.06
CA VAL A 202 -19.75 12.00 41.42
C VAL A 202 -20.09 10.89 42.40
N GLY A 203 -19.19 10.64 43.35
CA GLY A 203 -19.45 9.67 44.41
C GLY A 203 -20.60 10.12 45.32
N THR A 204 -21.29 9.16 45.93
CA THR A 204 -22.43 9.45 46.82
C THR A 204 -22.11 9.21 48.29
N GLY A 205 -20.96 8.60 48.60
CA GLY A 205 -20.71 8.00 49.91
C GLY A 205 -21.29 6.58 50.05
N ASP A 206 -21.77 5.97 48.96
CA ASP A 206 -22.10 4.56 48.87
C ASP A 206 -21.21 3.91 47.79
N HIS A 207 -20.57 2.79 48.14
CA HIS A 207 -19.70 2.02 47.23
C HIS A 207 -20.44 1.46 46.02
N GLY A 208 -21.75 1.27 46.12
CA GLY A 208 -22.57 0.74 45.04
C GLY A 208 -23.13 1.80 44.10
N LYS A 209 -22.91 3.10 44.36
CA LYS A 209 -23.69 4.16 43.72
C LYS A 209 -22.89 5.42 43.43
N LEU A 210 -22.93 5.84 42.17
CA LEU A 210 -22.48 7.13 41.67
C LEU A 210 -23.68 7.92 41.14
N ASN A 211 -23.56 9.24 41.15
CA ASN A 211 -24.56 10.16 40.61
C ASN A 211 -23.97 10.98 39.46
N LEU A 212 -24.77 11.29 38.44
CA LEU A 212 -24.38 12.15 37.33
C LEU A 212 -25.29 13.40 37.34
N PRO A 213 -24.95 14.45 38.08
CA PRO A 213 -25.88 15.53 38.43
C PRO A 213 -26.13 16.58 37.33
N PHE A 214 -25.35 16.60 36.23
CA PHE A 214 -25.34 17.69 35.26
C PHE A 214 -25.84 17.29 33.87
N LEU A 215 -26.75 16.32 33.80
CA LEU A 215 -27.32 15.86 32.53
C LEU A 215 -28.66 16.55 32.24
N PRO A 216 -28.82 17.23 31.10
CA PRO A 216 -30.12 17.80 30.75
C PRO A 216 -31.14 16.69 30.46
N ASN A 217 -32.44 16.98 30.63
CA ASN A 217 -33.51 15.98 30.45
C ASN A 217 -33.60 15.38 29.03
N ASN A 218 -33.04 16.07 28.03
CA ASN A 218 -32.96 15.61 26.64
C ASN A 218 -31.64 14.89 26.29
N ALA A 219 -30.75 14.67 27.26
CA ALA A 219 -29.52 13.92 27.04
C ALA A 219 -29.81 12.48 26.62
N ASP A 220 -29.09 12.01 25.60
CA ASP A 220 -29.13 10.62 25.15
C ASP A 220 -28.32 9.74 26.13
N ILE A 221 -29.00 9.22 27.14
CA ILE A 221 -28.46 8.29 28.13
C ILE A 221 -29.54 7.28 28.49
N GLU A 222 -29.16 6.01 28.57
CA GLU A 222 -30.07 4.89 28.81
C GLU A 222 -29.57 3.99 29.95
N PRO A 223 -30.48 3.33 30.70
CA PRO A 223 -30.08 2.32 31.66
C PRO A 223 -29.34 1.17 30.96
N GLY A 224 -28.20 0.77 31.51
CA GLY A 224 -27.29 -0.21 30.91
C GLY A 224 -26.13 0.41 30.14
N ASP A 225 -26.13 1.73 29.90
CA ASP A 225 -24.99 2.41 29.28
C ASP A 225 -23.72 2.26 30.13
N LEU A 226 -22.61 1.89 29.48
CA LEU A 226 -21.28 1.84 30.09
C LEU A 226 -20.64 3.23 30.05
N LEU A 227 -20.21 3.69 31.22
CA LEU A 227 -19.46 4.93 31.39
C LEU A 227 -17.96 4.61 31.44
N ILE A 228 -17.19 5.28 30.59
CA ILE A 228 -15.73 5.17 30.51
C ILE A 228 -15.07 6.51 30.85
N THR A 229 -13.80 6.51 31.22
CA THR A 229 -13.03 7.74 31.44
C THR A 229 -12.87 8.52 30.14
N SER A 230 -13.19 9.82 30.18
CA SER A 230 -13.13 10.68 28.98
C SER A 230 -11.73 11.17 28.60
N GLY A 231 -10.73 10.98 29.48
CA GLY A 231 -9.40 11.56 29.31
C GLY A 231 -9.34 13.09 29.50
N LEU A 232 -10.49 13.74 29.74
CA LEU A 232 -10.57 15.19 29.86
C LEU A 232 -9.85 15.69 31.11
N GLY A 233 -9.01 16.72 30.95
CA GLY A 233 -8.21 17.28 32.04
C GLY A 233 -6.95 16.49 32.40
N GLY A 234 -6.66 15.38 31.70
CA GLY A 234 -5.43 14.59 31.87
C GLY A 234 -5.32 13.83 33.19
N SER A 235 -6.33 13.91 34.06
CA SER A 235 -6.31 13.27 35.38
C SER A 235 -6.43 11.75 35.30
N PHE A 236 -7.21 11.23 34.33
CA PHE A 236 -7.35 9.80 34.06
C PHE A 236 -7.00 9.51 32.60
N PRO A 237 -6.36 8.38 32.29
CA PRO A 237 -6.24 7.93 30.90
C PRO A 237 -7.63 7.65 30.32
N ALA A 238 -7.81 7.85 29.02
CA ALA A 238 -9.10 7.67 28.37
C ALA A 238 -9.44 6.19 28.17
N GLY A 239 -10.73 5.84 28.20
CA GLY A 239 -11.23 4.52 27.80
C GLY A 239 -11.36 3.47 28.90
N TYR A 240 -11.14 3.81 30.17
CA TYR A 240 -11.26 2.86 31.28
C TYR A 240 -12.69 2.81 31.85
N PRO A 241 -13.24 1.61 32.12
CA PRO A 241 -14.57 1.47 32.71
C PRO A 241 -14.68 2.15 34.08
N VAL A 242 -15.76 2.91 34.29
CA VAL A 242 -16.05 3.58 35.57
C VAL A 242 -17.30 3.01 36.20
N ALA A 243 -18.42 3.02 35.48
CA ALA A 243 -19.72 2.60 36.02
C ALA A 243 -20.71 2.22 34.91
N VAL A 244 -21.79 1.55 35.29
CA VAL A 244 -22.92 1.23 34.41
C VAL A 244 -24.16 1.95 34.91
N VAL A 245 -24.86 2.65 34.02
CA VAL A 245 -26.09 3.39 34.37
C VAL A 245 -27.16 2.41 34.83
N THR A 246 -27.75 2.64 35.99
CA THR A 246 -28.77 1.75 36.58
C THR A 246 -30.16 2.36 36.56
N ASN A 247 -30.27 3.66 36.83
CA ASN A 247 -31.55 4.33 36.90
C ASN A 247 -31.44 5.77 36.41
N ILE A 248 -32.50 6.27 35.78
CA ILE A 248 -32.59 7.62 35.26
C ILE A 248 -33.93 8.19 35.71
N ASP A 249 -33.89 9.22 36.54
CA ASP A 249 -35.06 9.98 36.95
C ASP A 249 -35.06 11.36 36.28
N ARG A 250 -36.13 11.63 35.53
CA ARG A 250 -36.33 12.88 34.78
C ARG A 250 -37.55 13.58 35.35
N ASP A 251 -37.32 14.47 36.32
CA ASP A 251 -38.36 15.31 36.89
C ASP A 251 -38.56 16.56 36.00
N PRO A 252 -39.77 16.79 35.44
CA PRO A 252 -40.07 18.01 34.70
C PRO A 252 -39.88 19.30 35.50
N GLY A 253 -39.92 19.22 36.84
CA GLY A 253 -39.67 20.34 37.75
C GLY A 253 -38.19 20.73 37.88
N ASN A 254 -37.27 19.88 37.43
CA ASN A 254 -35.82 20.11 37.51
C ASN A 254 -35.19 20.24 36.11
N PRO A 255 -34.22 21.18 35.92
CA PRO A 255 -33.56 21.36 34.63
C PRO A 255 -32.60 20.21 34.27
N PHE A 256 -32.19 19.41 35.26
CA PHE A 256 -31.27 18.29 35.11
C PHE A 256 -31.91 16.99 35.58
N ALA A 257 -31.60 15.90 34.88
CA ALA A 257 -31.97 14.54 35.25
C ALA A 257 -31.07 14.05 36.39
N THR A 258 -31.65 13.27 37.30
CA THR A 258 -30.87 12.54 38.31
C THR A 258 -30.57 11.15 37.76
N VAL A 259 -29.30 10.88 37.48
CA VAL A 259 -28.88 9.60 36.91
C VAL A 259 -28.00 8.86 37.90
N GLU A 260 -28.38 7.63 38.21
CA GLU A 260 -27.67 6.74 39.09
C GLU A 260 -26.89 5.71 38.29
N ALA A 261 -25.64 5.48 38.67
CA ALA A 261 -24.80 4.47 38.06
C ALA A 261 -24.11 3.61 39.11
N ARG A 262 -23.92 2.33 38.81
CA ARG A 262 -23.21 1.38 39.67
C ARG A 262 -21.74 1.32 39.23
N PRO A 263 -20.76 1.53 40.13
CA PRO A 263 -19.35 1.33 39.84
C PRO A 263 -19.07 -0.04 39.20
N ALA A 264 -18.20 -0.03 38.19
CA ALA A 264 -17.70 -1.25 37.55
C ALA A 264 -16.67 -1.95 38.46
N ALA A 265 -15.79 -1.19 39.09
CA ALA A 265 -14.76 -1.70 39.99
C ALA A 265 -15.33 -2.18 41.33
N ALA A 266 -14.73 -3.24 41.87
CA ALA A 266 -15.11 -3.82 43.17
C ALA A 266 -14.49 -3.06 44.36
N LEU A 267 -14.93 -1.83 44.60
CA LEU A 267 -14.34 -0.87 45.55
C LEU A 267 -14.15 -1.38 47.00
N ASN A 268 -14.92 -2.39 47.44
CA ASN A 268 -14.87 -2.93 48.81
C ASN A 268 -14.26 -4.35 48.89
N ARG A 269 -13.82 -4.95 47.78
CA ARG A 269 -13.26 -6.31 47.78
C ARG A 269 -11.81 -6.38 47.31
N ASN A 270 -11.27 -5.26 46.86
CA ASN A 270 -9.95 -5.21 46.28
C ASN A 270 -8.88 -5.27 47.36
N ARG A 271 -7.97 -6.22 47.19
CA ARG A 271 -6.73 -6.32 47.98
C ARG A 271 -5.58 -5.59 47.30
N GLN A 272 -5.66 -5.48 45.98
CA GLN A 272 -4.62 -4.94 45.11
C GLN A 272 -5.24 -3.90 44.17
N VAL A 273 -4.42 -2.92 43.81
CA VAL A 273 -4.75 -1.86 42.87
C VAL A 273 -3.55 -1.57 42.00
N MET A 274 -3.80 -1.00 40.84
CA MET A 274 -2.82 -0.66 39.83
C MET A 274 -2.70 0.86 39.74
N LEU A 275 -1.50 1.37 39.99
CA LEU A 275 -1.13 2.76 39.72
C LEU A 275 -0.74 2.87 38.26
N VAL A 276 -1.36 3.81 37.55
CA VAL A 276 -1.21 3.98 36.11
C VAL A 276 -0.56 5.31 35.80
N TRP A 277 0.43 5.32 34.93
CA TRP A 277 1.11 6.55 34.49
C TRP A 277 0.48 7.04 33.20
N SER A 278 -0.30 8.12 33.27
CA SER A 278 -0.82 8.80 32.10
C SER A 278 0.29 9.65 31.44
N SER A 279 0.39 9.58 30.12
CA SER A 279 1.35 10.36 29.31
C SER A 279 1.20 11.88 29.49
N ALA A 280 0.01 12.35 29.92
CA ALA A 280 -0.23 13.77 30.21
C ALA A 280 0.55 14.26 31.44
N ALA A 281 0.74 13.43 32.47
CA ALA A 281 1.49 13.80 33.68
C ALA A 281 3.01 13.76 33.43
N SER A 282 3.49 12.90 32.53
CA SER A 282 4.89 12.86 32.11
C SER A 282 5.35 14.14 31.42
N ALA A 283 4.45 14.83 30.71
CA ALA A 283 4.79 16.10 30.06
C ALA A 283 5.06 17.25 31.05
N VAL A 284 4.41 17.24 32.23
CA VAL A 284 4.58 18.30 33.24
C VAL A 284 5.87 18.12 34.05
N GLN A 285 6.31 16.87 34.30
CA GLN A 285 7.54 16.64 35.06
C GLN A 285 8.82 16.94 34.28
N VAL A 286 8.81 16.85 32.94
CA VAL A 286 9.98 17.18 32.11
C VAL A 286 10.23 18.69 32.03
N GLY A 287 9.21 19.53 32.23
CA GLY A 287 9.35 20.99 32.20
C GLY A 287 9.83 21.62 33.52
N ALA A 288 9.86 20.87 34.62
CA ALA A 288 10.25 21.39 35.93
C ALA A 288 11.76 21.26 36.22
N THR A 289 12.50 20.49 35.41
CA THR A 289 13.94 20.27 35.60
C THR A 289 14.85 21.24 34.81
N ASP A 290 14.28 22.14 34.00
CA ASP A 290 15.04 22.99 33.06
C ASP A 290 15.13 24.47 33.47
N ASN A 291 14.60 24.86 34.64
CA ASN A 291 14.52 26.28 35.06
C ASN A 291 15.38 26.67 36.28
N ASP A 292 16.26 25.78 36.77
CA ASP A 292 17.10 26.06 37.94
C ASP A 292 18.58 26.37 37.58
N GLU A 293 18.90 26.73 36.33
CA GLU A 293 20.20 27.35 35.99
C GLU A 293 20.12 28.88 36.15
N GLU A 294 20.34 29.32 37.38
CA GLU A 294 20.57 30.70 37.76
C GLU A 294 21.91 31.19 37.15
N PRO A 295 21.96 32.30 36.38
CA PRO A 295 23.19 32.73 35.75
C PRO A 295 24.12 33.34 36.81
N GLU A 296 25.24 32.66 37.02
CA GLU A 296 26.37 33.07 37.83
C GLU A 296 26.86 34.47 37.39
N ALA A 297 26.60 35.47 38.23
CA ALA A 297 27.12 36.82 38.05
C ALA A 297 28.64 36.80 38.25
N GLN A 298 29.39 36.95 37.16
CA GLN A 298 30.84 37.11 37.17
C GLN A 298 31.24 38.55 37.59
N PRO A 299 32.40 38.71 38.24
CA PRO A 299 32.77 39.89 39.04
C PRO A 299 33.11 41.16 38.24
#